data_AF-A0A966EGE8-F1
#
_entry.id   AF-A0A966EGE8-F1
#
_cell.length_a   1.000
_cell.length_b   1.000
_cell.length_c   1.000
_cell.angle_alpha   90.00
_cell.angle_beta   90.00
_cell.angle_gamma   90.00
#
_symmetry.space_group_name_H-M   'P 1'
#
loop_
_entity.id
_entity.type
_entity.pdbx_description
1 polymer ?
#
loop_
_entity_poly.entity_id
_entity_poly.type
_entity_poly.pdbx_seq_one_letter_code
_entity_poly.pdbx_strand_id
1 'polypeptide(L)'
;MNWTATSKGLAALCILPWLAAPALAQLTADAHENPPHIALDEILPATMMQSGVHRVEDDVRLKGTLFEFTLESNHGRYDVLSIPMAIVRIHEIRTLAQAVDAYQRENL
;
A
#
# COMPACT_ATOMS: atom_id res chain seq x y z
N MET A 1 55.53 -53.67 40.15
CA MET A 1 54.86 -54.23 38.97
C MET A 1 53.75 -53.30 38.51
N ASN A 2 54.14 -52.32 37.69
CA ASN A 2 53.50 -51.94 36.44
C ASN A 2 52.40 -52.92 35.98
N TRP A 3 51.21 -52.41 35.68
CA TRP A 3 50.43 -52.73 34.47
C TRP A 3 49.40 -51.62 34.24
N THR A 4 49.49 -50.99 33.08
CA THR A 4 48.63 -49.95 32.53
C THR A 4 47.38 -50.56 31.92
N ALA A 5 46.20 -49.98 32.15
CA ALA A 5 45.05 -50.17 31.27
C ALA A 5 44.29 -48.85 31.13
N THR A 6 44.47 -48.24 29.97
CA THR A 6 43.75 -47.09 29.45
C THR A 6 42.25 -47.38 29.32
N SER A 7 41.41 -46.59 29.98
CA SER A 7 40.00 -46.43 29.58
C SER A 7 39.79 -44.98 29.13
N LYS A 8 40.28 -44.69 27.93
CA LYS A 8 39.80 -43.56 27.13
C LYS A 8 38.38 -43.92 26.71
N GLY A 9 37.37 -43.34 27.35
CA GLY A 9 35.99 -43.57 26.95
C GLY A 9 35.03 -42.87 27.89
N LEU A 10 34.14 -42.07 27.32
CA LEU A 10 33.02 -41.38 27.97
C LEU A 10 33.34 -40.02 28.62
N ALA A 11 34.00 -39.12 27.89
CA ALA A 11 33.86 -37.68 28.16
C ALA A 11 33.69 -36.86 26.86
N ALA A 12 33.18 -37.48 25.80
CA ALA A 12 32.82 -36.83 24.55
C ALA A 12 31.29 -36.65 24.47
N LEU A 13 30.72 -35.88 25.40
CA LEU A 13 29.33 -35.44 25.33
C LEU A 13 29.16 -34.04 25.95
N CYS A 14 29.97 -33.10 25.50
CA CYS A 14 29.79 -31.66 25.76
C CYS A 14 29.99 -30.88 24.46
N ILE A 15 29.51 -31.41 23.34
CA ILE A 15 29.37 -30.62 22.12
C ILE A 15 27.95 -30.05 22.14
N LEU A 16 27.84 -28.73 21.92
CA LEU A 16 26.66 -28.00 21.45
C LEU A 16 25.63 -27.54 22.51
N PRO A 17 25.97 -26.54 23.33
CA PRO A 17 24.99 -25.47 23.56
C PRO A 17 25.47 -24.14 22.97
N TRP A 18 26.72 -24.05 22.53
CA TRP A 18 27.30 -22.78 22.07
C TRP A 18 27.09 -22.44 20.59
N LEU A 19 26.48 -23.34 19.81
CA LEU A 19 26.12 -23.09 18.40
C LEU A 19 24.66 -22.66 18.23
N ALA A 20 23.89 -22.52 19.31
CA ALA A 20 22.45 -22.21 19.26
C ALA A 20 22.11 -20.73 19.51
N ALA A 21 23.09 -19.84 19.64
CA ALA A 21 22.84 -18.40 19.66
C ALA A 21 24.06 -17.66 19.10
N PRO A 22 23.93 -17.13 17.88
CA PRO A 22 23.64 -15.72 17.81
C PRO A 22 22.22 -15.51 17.31
N ALA A 23 21.54 -14.63 18.03
CA ALA A 23 20.42 -13.82 17.62
C ALA A 23 19.81 -14.19 16.26
N LEU A 24 18.55 -14.60 16.33
CA LEU A 24 17.53 -14.26 15.36
C LEU A 24 17.81 -12.84 14.84
N ALA A 25 18.60 -12.75 13.76
CA ALA A 25 18.54 -11.65 12.84
C ALA A 25 17.16 -11.79 12.20
N GLN A 26 16.13 -11.36 12.92
CA GLN A 26 14.88 -10.99 12.33
C GLN A 26 15.28 -9.91 11.33
N LEU A 27 15.42 -10.31 10.07
CA LEU A 27 15.27 -9.38 8.97
C LEU A 27 13.93 -8.70 9.24
N THR A 28 13.97 -7.49 9.80
CA THR A 28 12.86 -6.57 9.72
C THR A 28 12.71 -6.27 8.25
N ALA A 29 11.91 -7.09 7.56
CA ALA A 29 11.46 -6.87 6.20
C ALA A 29 10.54 -5.64 6.06
N ASP A 30 10.53 -4.77 7.08
CA ASP A 30 9.73 -3.55 7.17
C ASP A 30 10.51 -2.30 6.74
N ALA A 31 11.75 -2.43 6.28
CA ALA A 31 12.34 -1.42 5.40
C ALA A 31 11.89 -1.68 3.95
N HIS A 32 10.59 -1.87 3.73
CA HIS A 32 10.03 -1.75 2.39
C HIS A 32 10.21 -0.29 1.98
N GLU A 33 10.87 -0.08 0.84
CA GLU A 33 10.94 1.25 0.21
C GLU A 33 9.53 1.82 0.17
N ASN A 34 9.33 3.01 0.77
CA ASN A 34 8.05 3.69 0.62
C ASN A 34 7.85 3.95 -0.88
N PRO A 35 6.71 3.55 -1.46
CA PRO A 35 6.43 3.90 -2.84
C PRO A 35 6.51 5.42 -2.98
N PRO A 36 7.01 5.92 -4.12
CA PRO A 36 7.10 7.36 -4.33
C PRO A 36 5.70 7.98 -4.18
N HIS A 37 5.57 8.89 -3.22
CA HIS A 37 4.37 9.69 -3.04
C HIS A 37 4.48 10.92 -3.94
N ILE A 38 3.41 11.18 -4.69
CA ILE A 38 3.29 12.36 -5.55
C ILE A 38 2.10 13.16 -5.03
N ALA A 39 2.33 14.44 -4.75
CA ALA A 39 1.29 15.29 -4.22
C ALA A 39 0.20 15.51 -5.27
N LEU A 40 -1.07 15.40 -4.88
CA LEU A 40 -2.19 15.44 -5.81
C LEU A 40 -2.30 16.79 -6.55
N ASP A 41 -1.89 17.88 -5.90
CA ASP A 41 -1.86 19.25 -6.46
C ASP A 41 -0.79 19.46 -7.54
N GLU A 42 0.24 18.59 -7.59
CA GLU A 42 1.21 18.55 -8.70
C GLU A 42 0.63 17.88 -9.96
N ILE A 43 -0.45 17.12 -9.81
CA ILE A 43 -1.02 16.29 -10.87
C ILE A 43 -2.34 16.86 -11.41
N LEU A 44 -3.24 17.25 -10.51
CA LEU A 44 -4.58 17.74 -10.84
C LEU A 44 -4.74 19.19 -10.37
N PRO A 45 -5.42 20.04 -11.16
CA PRO A 45 -5.78 21.37 -10.69
C PRO A 45 -6.75 21.29 -9.50
N ALA A 46 -6.69 22.26 -8.59
CA ALA A 46 -7.53 22.30 -7.39
C ALA A 46 -9.04 22.14 -7.68
N THR A 47 -9.50 22.66 -8.82
CA THR A 47 -10.91 22.55 -9.25
C THR A 47 -11.32 21.12 -9.63
N MET A 48 -10.37 20.21 -9.86
CA MET A 48 -10.62 18.80 -10.14
C MET A 48 -10.45 17.90 -8.91
N MET A 49 -9.68 18.34 -7.91
CA MET A 49 -9.45 17.56 -6.68
C MET A 49 -10.73 17.40 -5.86
N GLN A 50 -11.58 18.42 -5.78
CA GLN A 50 -12.81 18.35 -5.00
C GLN A 50 -13.91 19.24 -5.59
N SER A 51 -15.16 18.83 -5.40
CA SER A 51 -16.35 19.63 -5.64
C SER A 51 -17.47 19.25 -4.67
N GLY A 52 -18.66 19.83 -4.83
CA GLY A 52 -19.85 19.41 -4.07
C GLY A 52 -20.33 17.99 -4.37
N VAL A 53 -19.83 17.34 -5.43
CA VAL A 53 -20.32 16.02 -5.88
C VAL A 53 -19.24 14.93 -5.88
N HIS A 54 -17.97 15.29 -5.69
CA HIS A 54 -16.85 14.35 -5.67
C HIS A 54 -15.65 14.87 -4.88
N ARG A 55 -14.78 13.96 -4.43
CA ARG A 55 -13.46 14.23 -3.84
C ARG A 55 -12.47 13.19 -4.36
N VAL A 56 -11.27 13.62 -4.74
CA VAL A 56 -10.12 12.75 -5.02
C VAL A 56 -9.32 12.61 -3.73
N GLU A 57 -8.92 11.40 -3.37
CA GLU A 57 -8.04 11.19 -2.20
C GLU A 57 -6.67 11.86 -2.44
N ASP A 58 -6.14 12.49 -1.39
CA ASP A 58 -4.90 13.28 -1.48
C ASP A 58 -3.66 12.41 -1.74
N ASP A 59 -3.73 11.11 -1.41
CA ASP A 59 -2.65 10.16 -1.61
C ASP A 59 -2.76 9.48 -2.98
N VAL A 60 -1.88 9.86 -3.91
CA VAL A 60 -1.77 9.22 -5.22
C VAL A 60 -0.72 8.13 -5.16
N ARG A 61 -1.15 6.89 -5.36
CA ARG A 61 -0.28 5.72 -5.25
C ARG A 61 0.37 5.43 -6.60
N LEU A 62 1.64 5.01 -6.57
CA LEU A 62 2.31 4.49 -7.76
C LEU A 62 2.24 2.96 -7.77
N LYS A 63 1.64 2.38 -8.81
CA LYS A 63 1.57 0.92 -9.01
C LYS A 63 2.36 0.55 -10.26
N GLY A 64 3.63 0.19 -10.08
CA GLY A 64 4.56 0.03 -11.18
C GLY A 64 4.86 1.38 -11.81
N THR A 65 4.41 1.61 -13.05
CA THR A 65 4.56 2.89 -13.77
C THR A 65 3.27 3.70 -13.85
N LEU A 66 2.19 3.22 -13.23
CA LEU A 66 0.87 3.83 -13.30
C LEU A 66 0.53 4.58 -12.01
N PHE A 67 -0.13 5.72 -12.18
CA PHE A 67 -0.78 6.43 -11.09
C PHE A 67 -2.12 5.76 -10.76
N GLU A 68 -2.36 5.47 -9.49
CA GLU A 68 -3.63 4.99 -8.95
C GLU A 68 -4.28 6.13 -8.16
N PHE A 69 -5.45 6.56 -8.60
CA PHE A 69 -6.27 7.57 -7.94
C PHE A 69 -7.51 6.92 -7.36
N THR A 70 -7.87 7.34 -6.16
CA THR A 70 -9.19 7.05 -5.59
C THR A 70 -10.08 8.28 -5.71
N LEU A 71 -11.29 8.09 -6.22
CA LEU A 71 -12.34 9.10 -6.26
C LEU A 71 -13.53 8.66 -5.41
N GLU A 72 -13.99 9.52 -4.52
CA GLU A 72 -15.22 9.35 -3.75
C GLU A 72 -16.31 10.29 -4.28
N SER A 73 -17.54 9.80 -4.35
CA SER A 73 -18.72 10.57 -4.73
C SER A 73 -19.96 9.99 -4.07
N ASN A 74 -21.07 10.73 -4.11
CA ASN A 74 -22.37 10.21 -3.69
C ASN A 74 -22.88 9.05 -4.57
N HIS A 75 -22.22 8.81 -5.71
CA HIS A 75 -22.55 7.74 -6.65
C HIS A 75 -21.63 6.52 -6.52
N GLY A 76 -20.64 6.56 -5.61
CA GLY A 76 -19.73 5.45 -5.34
C GLY A 76 -18.26 5.88 -5.22
N ARG A 77 -17.42 4.88 -4.94
CA ARG A 77 -15.95 4.98 -4.91
C ARG A 77 -15.37 4.36 -6.17
N TYR A 78 -14.40 5.04 -6.79
CA TYR A 78 -13.78 4.63 -8.04
C TYR A 78 -12.26 4.65 -7.92
N ASP A 79 -11.64 3.52 -8.22
CA ASP A 79 -10.18 3.41 -8.34
C ASP A 79 -9.82 3.44 -9.83
N VAL A 80 -8.94 4.36 -10.23
CA VAL A 80 -8.56 4.57 -11.64
C VAL A 80 -7.06 4.65 -11.82
N LEU A 81 -6.55 4.06 -12.90
CA LEU A 81 -5.13 3.77 -13.09
C LEU A 81 -4.40 4.72 -14.04
N SER A 82 -4.84 5.97 -14.16
CA SER A 82 -4.11 7.03 -14.86
C SER A 82 -4.76 8.40 -14.68
N ILE A 83 -3.97 9.46 -14.93
CA ILE A 83 -4.46 10.85 -14.91
C ILE A 83 -5.62 11.05 -15.90
N PRO A 84 -5.54 10.61 -17.18
CA PRO A 84 -6.66 10.79 -18.12
C PRO A 84 -7.93 10.07 -17.66
N MET A 85 -7.81 8.88 -17.07
CA MET A 85 -8.97 8.16 -16.54
C MET A 85 -9.59 8.86 -15.34
N ALA A 86 -8.78 9.45 -14.46
CA ALA A 86 -9.28 10.27 -13.35
C ALA A 86 -10.06 11.48 -13.87
N ILE A 87 -9.52 12.20 -14.86
CA ILE A 87 -10.20 13.35 -15.49
C ILE A 87 -11.54 12.94 -16.10
N VAL A 88 -11.57 11.84 -16.87
CA VAL A 88 -12.81 11.32 -17.46
C VAL A 88 -13.81 10.96 -16.37
N ARG A 89 -13.38 10.25 -15.32
CA ARG A 89 -14.27 9.83 -14.23
C ARG A 89 -14.85 11.03 -13.47
N ILE A 90 -14.06 12.08 -13.22
CA ILE A 90 -14.54 13.32 -12.62
C ILE A 90 -15.63 13.96 -13.49
N HIS A 91 -15.42 13.98 -14.81
CA HIS A 91 -16.39 14.55 -15.74
C HIS A 91 -17.70 13.75 -15.74
N GLU A 92 -17.62 12.42 -15.77
CA GLU A 92 -18.79 11.53 -15.71
C GLU A 92 -19.58 11.71 -14.41
N ILE A 93 -18.92 11.78 -13.26
CA ILE A 93 -19.57 12.00 -11.96
C ILE A 93 -20.33 13.33 -11.96
N ARG A 94 -19.73 14.40 -12.50
CA ARG A 94 -20.38 15.72 -12.60
C ARG A 94 -21.62 15.68 -13.48
N THR A 95 -21.51 15.05 -14.65
CA THR A 95 -22.62 14.91 -15.58
C THR A 95 -23.75 14.07 -14.98
N LEU A 96 -23.42 13.00 -14.25
CA LEU A 96 -24.40 12.18 -13.55
C LEU A 96 -25.13 12.98 -12.47
N ALA A 97 -24.41 13.73 -11.64
CA ALA A 97 -25.00 14.57 -10.61
C ALA A 97 -25.95 15.62 -11.22
N GLN A 98 -25.55 16.27 -12.31
CA GLN A 98 -26.41 17.21 -13.04
C GLN A 98 -27.68 16.57 -13.58
N ALA A 99 -27.58 15.35 -14.14
CA ALA A 99 -28.74 14.62 -14.66
C ALA A 99 -29.71 14.21 -13.54
N VAL A 100 -29.19 13.77 -12.40
CA VAL A 100 -29.99 13.41 -11.22
C VAL A 100 -30.71 14.64 -10.67
N ASP A 101 -30.00 15.77 -10.52
CA ASP A 101 -30.59 17.03 -10.02
C ASP A 101 -31.65 17.59 -10.97
N ALA A 102 -31.48 17.42 -12.28
CA ALA A 102 -32.49 17.79 -13.27
C ALA A 102 -33.75 16.91 -13.14
N TYR A 103 -33.55 15.58 -13.10
CA TYR A 103 -34.65 14.63 -12.95
C TYR A 103 -35.46 14.85 -11.67
N GLN A 104 -34.79 15.12 -10.54
CA GLN A 104 -35.46 15.40 -9.28
C GLN A 104 -36.31 16.68 -9.36
N ARG A 105 -35.80 17.76 -9.97
CA ARG A 105 -36.56 19.01 -10.12
C ARG A 105 -37.80 18.89 -11.00
N GLU A 106 -37.79 18.00 -11.99
CA GLU A 106 -38.93 17.79 -12.90
C GLU A 106 -40.03 16.91 -12.30
N ASN A 107 -39.71 16.10 -11.29
CA ASN A 107 -40.62 15.10 -10.71
C ASN A 107 -41.02 15.39 -9.24
N LEU A 108 -40.75 16.61 -8.76
CA LEU A 108 -41.20 17.15 -7.47
C LEU A 108 -42.31 18.18 -7.68
#